data_AF-A0A0Q7I7B1-F1
#
_entry.id   AF-A0A0Q7I7B1-F1
#
_cell.length_a   1.000
_cell.length_b   1.000
_cell.length_c   1.000
_cell.angle_alpha   90.00
_cell.angle_beta   90.00
_cell.angle_gamma   90.00
#
_symmetry.space_group_name_H-M   'P 1'
#
loop_
_entity.id
_entity.type
_entity.pdbx_description
1 polymer ?
#
loop_
_entity_poly.entity_id
_entity_poly.type
_entity_poly.pdbx_seq_one_letter_code
_entity_poly.pdbx_strand_id
1 'polypeptide(L)'
;MTGGRFSELVLAALFGACSALILAWLKSSRDDHWETFKHFIEQVMAVAEDGTDYWLLDANDDNRLRLEAKILGGQTYLQHHSLLVFGRLRVHEMMPLVQSLALFLDSLSGGDFRSPTRTADFQRASDCQVRAAELAVLARQTFSKSVTLMAMFKRFTRYPFAG
;
A
#
# COMPACT_ATOMS: atom_id res chain seq x y z
N MET A 1 32.71 -9.94 49.32
CA MET A 1 32.65 -8.93 48.23
C MET A 1 32.06 -9.53 46.93
N THR A 2 30.92 -10.23 46.99
CA THR A 2 30.34 -10.96 45.83
C THR A 2 29.01 -10.39 45.32
N GLY A 3 28.39 -9.45 46.04
CA GLY A 3 27.07 -8.90 45.69
C GLY A 3 27.03 -8.03 44.43
N GLY A 4 28.09 -7.26 44.12
CA GLY A 4 28.10 -6.31 43.01
C GLY A 4 28.08 -6.96 41.62
N ARG A 5 28.78 -8.10 41.45
CA ARG A 5 28.86 -8.81 40.17
C ARG A 5 27.55 -9.51 39.78
N PHE A 6 26.77 -9.96 40.77
CA PHE A 6 25.48 -10.58 40.53
C PHE A 6 24.45 -9.57 40.04
N SER A 7 24.40 -8.38 40.66
CA SER A 7 23.53 -7.29 40.19
C SER A 7 23.88 -6.81 38.77
N GLU A 8 25.17 -6.72 38.44
CA GLU A 8 25.63 -6.35 37.10
C GLU A 8 25.23 -7.39 36.04
N LEU A 9 25.36 -8.69 36.35
CA LEU A 9 24.93 -9.78 35.47
C LEU A 9 23.42 -9.78 35.25
N VAL A 10 22.62 -9.57 36.30
CA VAL A 10 21.16 -9.48 36.20
C VAL A 10 20.73 -8.27 35.38
N LEU A 11 21.35 -7.10 35.58
CA LEU A 11 21.10 -5.90 34.80
C LEU A 11 21.46 -6.09 33.32
N ALA A 12 22.61 -6.70 33.03
CA ALA A 12 23.02 -7.00 31.66
C ALA A 12 22.06 -7.98 30.97
N ALA A 13 21.61 -9.01 31.69
CA ALA A 13 20.64 -9.97 31.18
C ALA A 13 19.27 -9.32 30.89
N LEU A 14 18.79 -8.46 31.78
CA LEU A 14 17.56 -7.69 31.59
C LEU A 14 17.67 -6.75 30.39
N PHE A 15 18.78 -6.03 30.26
CA PHE A 15 19.00 -5.14 29.11
C PHE A 15 19.05 -5.91 27.79
N GLY A 16 19.70 -7.08 27.78
CA GLY A 16 19.71 -7.99 26.64
C GLY A 16 18.31 -8.48 26.26
N ALA A 17 17.51 -8.91 27.25
CA ALA A 17 16.15 -9.36 27.04
C ALA A 17 15.23 -8.23 26.51
N CYS A 18 15.29 -7.04 27.11
CA CYS A 18 14.53 -5.88 26.64
C CYS A 18 14.90 -5.48 25.20
N SER A 19 16.20 -5.47 24.88
CA SER A 19 16.68 -5.16 23.53
C SER A 19 16.20 -6.19 22.51
N ALA A 20 16.22 -7.49 22.86
CA ALA A 20 15.72 -8.55 22.01
C ALA A 20 14.21 -8.42 21.74
N LEU A 21 13.41 -8.08 22.75
CA LEU A 21 11.97 -7.84 22.61
C LEU A 21 11.68 -6.66 21.69
N ILE A 22 12.41 -5.55 21.83
CA ILE A 22 12.24 -4.38 20.96
C ILE A 22 12.58 -4.73 19.51
N LEU A 23 13.67 -5.46 19.26
CA LEU A 23 14.05 -5.89 17.92
C LEU A 23 13.03 -6.86 17.31
N ALA A 24 12.50 -7.80 18.10
CA ALA A 24 11.47 -8.73 17.66
C ALA A 24 10.18 -7.98 17.28
N TRP A 25 9.75 -7.02 18.11
CA TRP A 25 8.59 -6.19 17.82
C TRP A 25 8.77 -5.33 16.56
N LEU A 26 9.91 -4.66 16.41
CA LEU A 26 10.23 -3.87 15.21
C LEU A 26 10.23 -4.73 13.94
N LYS A 27 10.74 -5.96 14.03
CA LYS A 27 10.71 -6.92 12.93
C LYS A 27 9.28 -7.32 12.57
N SER A 28 8.46 -7.68 13.56
CA SER A 28 7.05 -8.03 13.34
C SER A 28 6.30 -6.88 12.67
N SER A 29 6.40 -5.67 13.21
CA SER A 29 5.74 -4.49 12.66
C SER A 29 6.19 -4.17 11.23
N ARG A 30 7.47 -4.41 10.92
CA ARG A 30 8.00 -4.27 9.57
C ARG A 30 7.37 -5.28 8.61
N ASP A 31 7.31 -6.54 9.02
CA ASP A 31 6.82 -7.63 8.19
C ASP A 31 5.31 -7.45 7.91
N ASP A 32 4.52 -7.09 8.92
CA ASP A 32 3.10 -6.74 8.77
C ASP A 32 2.89 -5.57 7.79
N HIS A 33 3.76 -4.55 7.88
CA HIS A 33 3.68 -3.40 7.00
C HIS A 33 4.00 -3.76 5.55
N TRP A 34 5.02 -4.61 5.36
CA TRP A 34 5.41 -5.10 4.05
C TRP A 34 4.32 -5.96 3.41
N GLU A 35 3.68 -6.83 4.19
CA GLU A 35 2.58 -7.67 3.72
C GLU A 35 1.36 -6.83 3.31
N THR A 36 0.98 -5.85 4.13
CA THR A 36 -0.10 -4.90 3.79
C THR A 36 0.20 -4.17 2.48
N PHE A 37 1.45 -3.72 2.30
CA PHE A 37 1.89 -3.05 1.07
C PHE A 37 1.82 -3.97 -0.15
N LYS A 38 2.30 -5.22 0.00
CA LYS A 38 2.28 -6.20 -1.08
C LYS A 38 0.85 -6.47 -1.56
N HIS A 39 -0.08 -6.69 -0.63
CA HIS A 39 -1.49 -6.89 -0.97
C HIS A 39 -2.11 -5.67 -1.66
N PHE A 40 -1.78 -4.46 -1.21
CA PHE A 40 -2.25 -3.25 -1.89
C PHE A 40 -1.79 -3.21 -3.36
N ILE A 41 -0.52 -3.52 -3.64
CA ILE A 41 -0.01 -3.53 -5.02
C ILE A 41 -0.63 -4.66 -5.86
N GLU A 42 -0.80 -5.85 -5.29
CA GLU A 42 -1.50 -6.95 -5.97
C GLU A 42 -2.91 -6.55 -6.39
N GLN A 43 -3.63 -5.85 -5.50
CA GLN A 43 -4.98 -5.37 -5.78
C GLN A 43 -4.99 -4.23 -6.82
N VAL A 44 -4.02 -3.31 -6.79
CA VAL A 44 -3.86 -2.30 -7.85
C VAL A 44 -3.72 -2.97 -9.22
N MET A 45 -2.85 -3.98 -9.33
CA MET A 45 -2.61 -4.67 -10.60
C MET A 45 -3.84 -5.48 -11.06
N ALA A 46 -4.52 -6.17 -10.14
CA ALA A 46 -5.74 -6.92 -10.45
C ALA A 46 -6.86 -6.00 -10.96
N VAL A 47 -7.07 -4.85 -10.30
CA VAL A 47 -8.07 -3.87 -10.73
C VAL A 47 -7.67 -3.22 -12.06
N ALA A 48 -6.37 -3.05 -12.32
CA ALA A 48 -5.88 -2.57 -13.62
C ALA A 48 -6.17 -3.55 -14.75
N GLU A 49 -6.03 -4.86 -14.50
CA GLU A 49 -6.40 -5.92 -15.45
C GLU A 49 -7.90 -5.90 -15.73
N ASP A 50 -8.76 -5.90 -14.70
CA ASP A 50 -10.22 -5.79 -14.85
C ASP A 50 -10.60 -4.49 -15.60
N GLY A 51 -9.91 -3.37 -15.33
CA GLY A 51 -10.09 -2.09 -16.02
C GLY A 51 -9.67 -2.13 -17.49
N THR A 52 -8.58 -2.82 -17.79
CA THR A 52 -8.08 -3.01 -19.17
C THR A 52 -9.10 -3.81 -19.97
N ASP A 53 -9.53 -4.96 -19.44
CA ASP A 53 -10.55 -5.78 -20.05
C ASP A 53 -11.83 -4.98 -20.28
N TYR A 54 -12.26 -4.21 -19.27
CA TYR A 54 -13.43 -3.35 -19.40
C TYR A 54 -13.33 -2.36 -20.56
N TRP A 55 -12.18 -1.72 -20.77
CA TRP A 55 -11.99 -0.75 -21.85
C TRP A 55 -11.85 -1.38 -23.24
N LEU A 56 -11.51 -2.67 -23.31
CA LEU A 56 -11.43 -3.43 -24.56
C LEU A 56 -12.78 -4.00 -25.00
N LEU A 57 -13.76 -4.11 -24.09
CA LEU A 57 -15.10 -4.58 -24.43
C LEU A 57 -15.93 -3.52 -25.18
N ASP A 58 -16.74 -4.01 -26.12
CA ASP A 58 -17.77 -3.22 -26.79
C ASP A 58 -18.99 -3.00 -25.89
N ALA A 59 -19.78 -1.97 -26.22
CA ALA A 59 -20.92 -1.52 -25.41
C ALA A 59 -22.00 -2.59 -25.16
N ASN A 60 -22.07 -3.62 -26.03
CA ASN A 60 -23.09 -4.67 -26.01
C ASN A 60 -22.61 -5.97 -25.34
N ASP A 61 -21.43 -6.00 -24.72
CA ASP A 61 -20.93 -7.19 -24.05
C ASP A 61 -21.60 -7.39 -22.68
N ASP A 62 -22.20 -8.56 -22.46
CA ASP A 62 -22.87 -8.93 -21.20
C ASP A 62 -21.91 -8.90 -20.00
N ASN A 63 -20.60 -9.06 -20.23
CA ASN A 63 -19.58 -8.98 -19.17
C ASN A 63 -19.30 -7.56 -18.69
N ARG A 64 -19.75 -6.53 -19.42
CA ARG A 64 -19.47 -5.12 -19.11
C ARG A 64 -19.93 -4.76 -17.70
N LEU A 65 -21.20 -5.03 -17.37
CA LEU A 65 -21.77 -4.71 -16.06
C LEU A 65 -21.06 -5.45 -14.92
N ARG A 66 -20.59 -6.69 -15.19
CA ARG A 66 -19.83 -7.47 -14.22
C ARG A 66 -18.48 -6.82 -13.94
N LEU A 67 -17.77 -6.38 -14.98
CA LEU A 67 -16.48 -5.70 -14.84
C LEU A 67 -16.65 -4.32 -14.18
N GLU A 68 -17.68 -3.55 -14.51
CA GLU A 68 -17.98 -2.29 -13.82
C GLU A 68 -18.17 -2.49 -12.31
N ALA A 69 -18.95 -3.49 -11.91
CA ALA A 69 -19.15 -3.81 -10.50
C ALA A 69 -17.83 -4.20 -9.80
N LYS A 70 -16.99 -5.00 -10.47
CA LYS A 70 -15.66 -5.35 -9.94
C LYS A 70 -14.76 -4.14 -9.79
N ILE A 71 -14.68 -3.29 -10.81
CA ILE A 71 -13.84 -2.10 -10.79
C ILE A 71 -14.31 -1.14 -9.70
N LEU A 72 -15.62 -0.90 -9.56
CA LEU A 72 -16.16 -0.07 -8.48
C LEU A 72 -15.84 -0.64 -7.08
N GLY A 73 -15.97 -1.96 -6.91
CA GLY A 73 -15.56 -2.64 -5.69
C GLY A 73 -14.06 -2.47 -5.42
N GLY A 74 -13.23 -2.64 -6.44
CA GLY A 74 -11.79 -2.45 -6.41
C GLY A 74 -11.39 -1.01 -6.06
N GLN A 75 -12.02 -0.01 -6.68
CA GLN A 75 -11.80 1.41 -6.36
C GLN A 75 -12.11 1.70 -4.90
N THR A 76 -13.24 1.21 -4.40
CA THR A 76 -13.64 1.38 -2.99
C THR A 76 -12.64 0.73 -2.03
N TYR A 77 -12.18 -0.49 -2.37
CA TYR A 77 -11.17 -1.20 -1.61
C TYR A 77 -9.84 -0.43 -1.60
N LEU A 78 -9.35 0.01 -2.76
CA LEU A 78 -8.10 0.74 -2.90
C LEU A 78 -8.13 2.08 -2.16
N GLN A 79 -9.23 2.82 -2.23
CA GLN A 79 -9.40 4.06 -1.47
C GLN A 79 -9.27 3.81 0.05
N HIS A 80 -9.96 2.79 0.58
CA HIS A 80 -9.85 2.44 2.00
C HIS A 80 -8.46 1.92 2.39
N HIS A 81 -7.90 0.98 1.62
CA HIS A 81 -6.59 0.40 1.93
C HIS A 81 -5.46 1.41 1.76
N SER A 82 -5.61 2.39 0.88
CA SER A 82 -4.64 3.47 0.74
C SER A 82 -4.47 4.26 2.04
N LEU A 83 -5.53 4.43 2.86
CA LEU A 83 -5.42 5.08 4.17
C LEU A 83 -4.56 4.28 5.15
N LEU A 84 -4.66 2.95 5.14
CA LEU A 84 -3.85 2.06 5.99
C LEU A 84 -2.39 2.04 5.57
N VAL A 85 -2.16 2.05 4.25
CA VAL A 85 -0.82 1.96 3.65
C VAL A 85 -0.11 3.31 3.70
N PHE A 86 -0.77 4.39 3.29
CA PHE A 86 -0.20 5.74 3.22
C PHE A 86 -0.23 6.49 4.55
N GLY A 87 -1.18 6.21 5.45
CA GLY A 87 -1.20 6.77 6.80
C GLY A 87 0.03 6.37 7.63
N ARG A 88 0.79 5.38 7.15
CA ARG A 88 2.07 4.97 7.74
C ARG A 88 3.29 5.71 7.19
N LEU A 89 3.12 6.57 6.19
CA LEU A 89 4.20 7.34 5.56
C LEU A 89 4.25 8.77 6.09
N ARG A 90 5.36 9.47 5.82
CA ARG A 90 5.42 10.92 6.08
C ARG A 90 4.60 11.65 5.01
N VAL A 91 4.09 12.84 5.34
CA VAL A 91 3.26 13.63 4.43
C VAL A 91 3.91 13.82 3.05
N HIS A 92 5.21 14.16 2.98
CA HIS A 92 5.91 14.36 1.70
C HIS A 92 6.16 13.07 0.90
N GLU A 93 6.11 11.90 1.55
CA GLU A 93 6.19 10.58 0.90
C GLU A 93 4.81 10.10 0.45
N MET A 94 3.77 10.46 1.20
CA MET A 94 2.38 10.13 0.93
C MET A 94 1.81 10.92 -0.26
N MET A 95 2.08 12.22 -0.36
CA MET A 95 1.45 13.09 -1.37
C MET A 95 1.63 12.61 -2.81
N PRO A 96 2.85 12.20 -3.26
CA PRO A 96 3.03 11.65 -4.60
C PRO A 96 2.22 10.36 -4.85
N LEU A 97 2.07 9.51 -3.82
CA LEU A 97 1.30 8.27 -3.93
C LEU A 97 -0.20 8.52 -4.02
N VAL A 98 -0.72 9.50 -3.27
CA VAL A 98 -2.12 9.93 -3.36
C VAL A 98 -2.44 10.46 -4.75
N GLN A 99 -1.56 11.30 -5.31
CA GLN A 99 -1.72 11.83 -6.66
C GLN A 99 -1.67 10.71 -7.71
N SER A 100 -0.71 9.80 -7.62
CA SER A 100 -0.58 8.67 -8.54
C SER A 100 -1.78 7.72 -8.45
N LEU A 101 -2.30 7.46 -7.23
CA LEU A 101 -3.52 6.70 -7.04
C LEU A 101 -4.74 7.39 -7.66
N ALA A 102 -4.88 8.71 -7.50
CA ALA A 102 -5.98 9.45 -8.11
C ALA A 102 -5.96 9.35 -9.65
N LEU A 103 -4.79 9.46 -10.28
CA LEU A 103 -4.63 9.27 -11.73
C LEU A 103 -4.97 7.86 -12.19
N PHE A 104 -4.64 6.85 -11.39
CA PHE A 104 -5.03 5.47 -11.66
C PHE A 104 -6.54 5.26 -11.53
N LEU A 105 -7.17 5.79 -10.48
CA LEU A 105 -8.62 5.65 -10.29
C LEU A 105 -9.40 6.38 -11.40
N ASP A 106 -8.88 7.50 -11.89
CA ASP A 106 -9.44 8.22 -13.03
C ASP A 106 -9.34 7.42 -14.33
N SER A 107 -8.22 6.73 -14.60
CA SER A 107 -8.08 5.90 -15.81
C SER A 107 -9.03 4.70 -15.82
N LEU A 108 -9.38 4.16 -14.66
CA LEU A 108 -10.34 3.05 -14.53
C LEU A 108 -11.77 3.42 -14.93
N SER A 109 -12.23 4.62 -14.55
CA SER A 109 -13.64 5.03 -14.71
C SER A 109 -13.89 5.98 -15.87
N GLY A 110 -12.87 6.77 -16.23
CA GLY A 110 -12.98 7.82 -17.23
C GLY A 110 -14.03 8.89 -16.93
N GLY A 111 -14.41 9.04 -15.66
CA GLY A 111 -15.41 9.99 -15.17
C GLY A 111 -16.67 9.30 -14.67
N ASP A 112 -17.39 8.56 -15.51
CA ASP A 112 -18.64 7.91 -15.13
C ASP A 112 -18.91 6.62 -15.95
N PHE A 113 -19.04 5.48 -15.26
CA PHE A 113 -19.29 4.17 -15.87
C PHE A 113 -20.64 4.07 -16.60
N ARG A 114 -21.52 5.04 -16.41
CA ARG A 114 -22.93 4.95 -16.80
C ARG A 114 -23.26 5.43 -18.22
N SER A 115 -22.28 5.78 -19.04
CA SER A 115 -22.56 6.27 -20.39
C SER A 115 -22.96 5.12 -21.33
N PRO A 116 -24.23 5.05 -21.80
CA PRO A 116 -24.66 3.99 -22.71
C PRO A 116 -24.05 4.13 -24.10
N THR A 117 -23.41 5.26 -24.41
CA THR A 117 -22.72 5.54 -25.68
C THR A 117 -21.22 5.27 -25.62
N ARG A 118 -20.71 4.66 -24.55
CA ARG A 118 -19.29 4.37 -24.38
C ARG A 118 -18.84 3.29 -25.37
N THR A 119 -17.85 3.60 -26.20
CA THR A 119 -17.17 2.64 -27.08
C THR A 119 -15.96 2.03 -26.39
N ALA A 120 -15.37 0.99 -26.99
CA ALA A 120 -14.04 0.53 -26.60
C ALA A 120 -13.01 1.67 -26.72
N ASP A 121 -12.05 1.73 -25.80
CA ASP A 121 -11.01 2.75 -25.72
C ASP A 121 -9.65 2.13 -25.39
N PHE A 122 -8.89 1.82 -26.45
CA PHE A 122 -7.56 1.23 -26.34
C PHE A 122 -6.56 2.13 -25.62
N GLN A 123 -6.72 3.45 -25.72
CA GLN A 123 -5.82 4.38 -25.04
C GLN A 123 -6.05 4.29 -23.52
N ARG A 124 -7.30 4.27 -23.08
CA ARG A 124 -7.63 4.09 -21.66
C ARG A 124 -7.24 2.72 -21.12
N ALA A 125 -7.40 1.66 -21.93
CA ALA A 125 -6.92 0.34 -21.57
C ALA A 125 -5.39 0.34 -21.30
N SER A 126 -4.63 1.01 -22.16
CA SER A 126 -3.19 1.22 -21.95
C SER A 126 -2.90 2.08 -20.71
N ASP A 127 -3.64 3.17 -20.53
CA ASP A 127 -3.47 4.09 -19.40
C ASP A 127 -3.73 3.39 -18.06
N CYS A 128 -4.68 2.45 -17.98
CA CYS A 128 -4.90 1.63 -16.77
C CYS A 128 -3.63 0.90 -16.34
N GLN A 129 -2.98 0.20 -17.27
CA GLN A 129 -1.74 -0.55 -17.01
C GLN A 129 -0.56 0.37 -16.69
N VAL A 130 -0.39 1.44 -17.47
CA VAL A 130 0.72 2.40 -17.27
C VAL A 130 0.61 3.06 -15.91
N ARG A 131 -0.58 3.57 -15.53
CA ARG A 131 -0.78 4.23 -14.23
C ARG A 131 -0.64 3.26 -13.06
N ALA A 132 -1.09 2.01 -13.21
CA ALA A 132 -0.88 0.97 -12.19
C ALA A 132 0.61 0.67 -12.00
N ALA A 133 1.38 0.53 -13.09
CA ALA A 133 2.81 0.28 -13.04
C ALA A 133 3.58 1.46 -12.43
N GLU A 134 3.24 2.70 -12.81
CA GLU A 134 3.80 3.92 -12.21
C GLU A 134 3.57 3.95 -10.69
N LEU A 135 2.33 3.69 -10.25
CA LEU A 135 1.98 3.63 -8.84
C LEU A 135 2.77 2.54 -8.11
N ALA A 136 2.89 1.35 -8.70
CA ALA A 136 3.64 0.24 -8.12
C ALA A 136 5.14 0.56 -7.96
N VAL A 137 5.76 1.18 -8.97
CA VAL A 137 7.16 1.60 -8.93
C VAL A 137 7.36 2.68 -7.86
N LEU A 138 6.53 3.72 -7.86
CA LEU A 138 6.61 4.82 -6.92
C LEU A 138 6.41 4.32 -5.48
N ALA A 139 5.45 3.43 -5.27
CA ALA A 139 5.18 2.84 -3.97
C ALA A 139 6.37 1.99 -3.53
N ARG A 140 6.91 1.10 -4.37
CA ARG A 140 8.10 0.30 -4.01
C ARG A 140 9.30 1.17 -3.62
N GLN A 141 9.56 2.25 -4.35
CA GLN A 141 10.64 3.19 -4.03
C GLN A 141 10.42 3.92 -2.69
N THR A 142 9.16 4.21 -2.36
CA THR A 142 8.79 4.87 -1.11
C THR A 142 8.84 3.90 0.06
N PHE A 143 8.28 2.70 -0.09
CA PHE A 143 8.22 1.69 0.97
C PHE A 143 9.58 1.07 1.30
N SER A 144 10.45 0.88 0.32
CA SER A 144 11.82 0.42 0.59
C SER A 144 12.60 1.31 1.56
N LYS A 145 12.26 2.62 1.60
CA LYS A 145 12.86 3.58 2.54
C LYS A 145 12.20 3.55 3.92
N SER A 146 10.88 3.35 3.98
CA SER A 146 10.09 3.38 5.21
C SER A 146 10.15 2.08 6.02
N VAL A 147 10.39 0.94 5.38
CA VAL A 147 10.36 -0.42 5.98
C VAL A 147 11.73 -0.82 6.59
N THR A 148 12.71 0.09 6.66
CA THR A 148 13.99 -0.22 7.33
C THR A 148 13.81 -0.22 8.86
N LEU A 149 14.48 -1.13 9.58
CA LEU A 149 14.43 -1.17 11.05
C LEU A 149 14.82 0.17 11.69
N MET A 150 15.77 0.88 11.08
CA MET A 150 16.18 2.22 11.50
C MET A 150 15.06 3.26 11.27
N ALA A 151 14.30 3.17 10.18
CA ALA A 151 13.14 4.03 9.95
C ALA A 151 12.00 3.73 10.93
N MET A 152 11.74 2.45 11.21
CA MET A 152 10.75 2.00 12.20
C MET A 152 11.12 2.49 13.61
N PHE A 153 12.39 2.33 14.00
CA PHE A 153 12.90 2.83 15.27
C PHE A 153 12.82 4.37 15.39
N LYS A 154 13.22 5.11 14.34
CA LYS A 154 13.07 6.58 14.30
C LYS A 154 11.61 7.03 14.39
N ARG A 155 10.67 6.20 13.97
CA ARG A 155 9.24 6.48 14.08
C ARG A 155 8.74 6.23 15.49
N PHE A 156 9.15 5.12 16.10
CA PHE A 156 8.88 4.80 17.50
C PHE A 156 9.36 5.92 18.45
N THR A 157 10.56 6.45 18.24
CA THR A 157 11.11 7.53 19.09
C THR A 157 10.45 8.89 18.89
N ARG A 158 9.76 9.12 17.75
CA ARG A 158 9.02 10.36 17.47
C ARG A 158 7.55 10.30 17.87
N TYR A 159 6.93 9.12 17.81
CA TYR A 159 5.52 8.90 18.13
C TYR A 159 5.34 7.57 18.87
N PRO A 160 5.69 7.50 20.17
CA PRO A 160 5.65 6.25 20.92
C PRO A 160 4.24 5.66 21.14
N PHE A 161 3.16 6.38 20.80
CA PHE A 161 1.78 6.01 21.13
C PHE A 161 0.78 6.06 19.96
N ALA A 162 1.24 6.07 18.71
CA ALA A 162 0.33 5.91 17.56
C ALA A 162 0.19 4.43 17.20
N GLY A 163 -0.54 3.69 18.03
CA GLY A 163 -1.02 2.33 17.79
C GLY A 163 -2.51 2.35 17.51
#